data_AF-A0A9E2XYA8-F1
#
_entry.id   AF-A0A9E2XYA8-F1
#
_cell.length_a   1.000
_cell.length_b   1.000
_cell.length_c   1.000
_cell.angle_alpha   90.00
_cell.angle_beta   90.00
_cell.angle_gamma   90.00
#
_symmetry.space_group_name_H-M   'P 1'
#
loop_
_entity.id
_entity.type
_entity.pdbx_description
1 polymer ?
#
loop_
_entity_poly.entity_id
_entity_poly.type
_entity_poly.pdbx_seq_one_letter_code
_entity_poly.pdbx_strand_id
1 'polypeptide(L)'
;LVRRHSVTLVASGHLHKAHQIVRDGTRYLWAPASSFLVGPEIQPPMPGEKRLGAVLYEVAGAALEPSIVDVPGLAPYWIDDVIDEVYPRPSANSAAPG
;
A
#
# COMPACT_ATOMS: atom_id res chain seq x y z
N LEU A 1 -8.14 -16.86 11.49
CA LEU A 1 -8.47 -17.06 10.07
C LEU A 1 -7.25 -17.59 9.30
N VAL A 2 -6.19 -16.79 9.13
CA VAL A 2 -4.95 -17.16 8.41
C VAL A 2 -4.40 -18.54 8.79
N ARG A 3 -4.08 -18.77 10.07
CA ARG A 3 -3.58 -20.06 10.55
C ARG A 3 -4.58 -21.22 10.42
N ARG A 4 -5.89 -20.95 10.53
CA ARG A 4 -6.94 -21.98 10.45
C ARG A 4 -7.12 -22.53 9.03
N HIS A 5 -6.74 -21.75 8.03
CA HIS A 5 -6.87 -22.12 6.61
C HIS A 5 -5.51 -22.29 5.92
N SER A 6 -4.42 -22.40 6.70
CA SER A 6 -3.07 -22.60 6.17
C SER A 6 -2.71 -21.64 5.03
N VAL A 7 -3.04 -20.35 5.21
CA VAL A 7 -2.81 -19.33 4.18
C VAL A 7 -1.32 -19.09 3.99
N THR A 8 -0.83 -19.27 2.76
CA THR A 8 0.60 -19.08 2.42
C THR A 8 1.01 -17.61 2.35
N LEU A 9 0.13 -16.74 1.84
CA LEU A 9 0.41 -15.32 1.63
C LEU A 9 -0.81 -14.46 1.96
N VAL A 10 -0.58 -13.36 2.67
CA VAL A 10 -1.52 -12.23 2.80
C VAL A 10 -0.86 -11.02 2.14
N ALA A 11 -1.45 -10.52 1.05
CA ALA A 11 -0.98 -9.35 0.33
C ALA A 11 -2.02 -8.21 0.40
N SER A 12 -1.58 -6.97 0.60
CA SER A 12 -2.44 -5.78 0.58
C SER A 12 -1.71 -4.57 0.02
N GLY A 13 -2.38 -3.76 -0.80
CA GLY A 13 -1.83 -2.48 -1.32
C GLY A 13 -2.36 -1.24 -0.60
N HIS A 14 -3.29 -1.39 0.35
CA HIS A 14 -4.04 -0.27 0.93
C HIS A 14 -3.17 0.80 1.60
N LEU A 15 -2.00 0.41 2.12
CA LEU A 15 -1.16 1.29 2.92
C LEU A 15 -0.21 2.17 2.11
N HIS A 16 -0.09 1.99 0.78
CA HIS A 16 0.90 2.74 -0.03
C HIS A 16 2.34 2.65 0.53
N LYS A 17 2.68 1.49 1.10
CA LYS A 17 3.97 1.18 1.73
C LYS A 17 4.43 -0.20 1.28
N ALA A 18 5.70 -0.33 0.92
CA ALA A 18 6.33 -1.60 0.61
C ALA A 18 6.91 -2.23 1.88
N HIS A 19 6.51 -3.45 2.20
CA HIS A 19 7.00 -4.16 3.38
C HIS A 19 6.77 -5.66 3.25
N GLN A 20 7.67 -6.47 3.80
CA GLN A 20 7.53 -7.92 3.79
C GLN A 20 8.05 -8.54 5.08
N ILE A 21 7.23 -9.43 5.67
CA ILE A 21 7.63 -10.25 6.82
C ILE A 21 7.07 -11.66 6.70
N VAL A 22 7.69 -12.60 7.41
CA VAL A 22 7.16 -13.96 7.60
C VAL A 22 6.74 -14.11 9.05
N ARG A 23 5.53 -14.61 9.28
CA ARG A 23 5.02 -14.91 10.62
C ARG A 23 4.18 -16.18 10.61
N ASP A 24 4.52 -17.10 11.50
CA ASP A 24 3.84 -18.40 11.65
C ASP A 24 3.72 -19.18 10.33
N GLY A 25 4.75 -19.10 9.48
CA GLY A 25 4.78 -19.76 8.16
C GLY A 25 4.00 -19.04 7.06
N THR A 26 3.25 -17.98 7.37
CA THR A 26 2.57 -17.13 6.38
C THR A 26 3.45 -15.93 6.03
N ARG A 27 3.55 -15.62 4.73
CA ARG A 27 4.13 -14.36 4.25
C ARG A 27 3.10 -13.25 4.36
N TYR A 28 3.48 -12.11 4.91
CA TYR A 28 2.68 -10.88 4.91
C TYR A 28 3.42 -9.85 4.07
N LEU A 29 2.74 -9.36 3.04
CA LEU A 29 3.29 -8.41 2.09
C LEU A 29 2.40 -7.18 2.01
N TRP A 30 3.01 -6.02 2.13
CA TRP A 30 2.41 -4.76 1.72
C TRP A 30 2.98 -4.43 0.35
N ALA A 31 2.11 -4.38 -0.65
CA ALA A 31 2.50 -4.08 -2.02
C ALA A 31 2.88 -2.59 -2.10
N PRO A 32 3.93 -2.25 -2.87
CA PRO A 32 4.25 -0.85 -3.15
C PRO A 32 3.05 -0.14 -3.79
N ALA A 33 3.02 1.18 -3.68
CA ALA A 33 2.02 1.95 -4.39
C ALA A 33 2.25 1.88 -5.91
N SER A 34 1.18 1.80 -6.70
CA SER A 34 1.26 1.76 -8.15
C SER A 34 1.10 3.12 -8.83
N SER A 35 0.64 4.13 -8.08
CA SER A 35 0.22 5.43 -8.62
C SER A 35 0.91 6.63 -7.96
N PHE A 36 0.86 6.71 -6.62
CA PHE A 36 1.38 7.84 -5.85
C PHE A 36 1.83 7.42 -4.45
N LEU A 37 2.72 8.21 -3.87
CA LEU A 37 3.17 8.10 -2.49
C LEU A 37 2.28 8.94 -1.55
N VAL A 38 2.26 8.55 -0.28
CA VAL A 38 1.55 9.27 0.77
C VAL A 38 2.57 9.87 1.75
N GLY A 39 2.49 11.18 1.91
CA GLY A 39 3.32 12.01 2.76
C GLY A 39 2.93 11.94 4.23
N PRO A 40 3.77 12.53 5.10
CA PRO A 40 3.61 12.45 6.55
C PRO A 40 2.38 13.21 7.08
N GLU A 41 1.83 14.16 6.32
CA GLU A 41 0.65 14.94 6.72
C GLU A 41 -0.62 14.08 6.72
N ILE A 42 -0.71 13.16 5.76
CA ILE A 42 -1.84 12.23 5.63
C ILE A 42 -1.54 10.88 6.32
N GLN A 43 -0.31 10.38 6.21
CA GLN A 43 0.09 9.09 6.76
C GLN A 43 1.19 9.28 7.83
N PRO A 44 0.85 9.15 9.13
CA PRO A 44 1.83 9.21 10.21
C PRO A 44 2.95 8.16 10.08
N PRO A 45 4.09 8.36 10.76
CA PRO A 45 5.20 7.40 10.71
C PRO A 45 4.77 5.98 11.09
N MET A 46 5.06 5.03 10.21
CA MET A 46 4.79 3.60 10.39
C MET A 46 5.81 2.76 9.59
N PRO A 47 5.93 1.44 9.87
CA PRO A 47 6.81 0.55 9.13
C PRO A 47 6.58 0.57 7.61
N GLY A 48 7.54 0.04 6.87
CA GLY A 48 7.49 -0.05 5.41
C GLY A 48 8.00 1.20 4.69
N GLU A 49 8.44 0.97 3.47
CA GLU A 49 9.09 1.94 2.59
C GLU A 49 8.05 2.68 1.75
N LYS A 50 8.25 3.99 1.54
CA LYS A 50 7.46 4.77 0.56
C LYS A 50 8.05 4.53 -0.82
N ARG A 51 7.58 3.49 -1.50
CA ARG A 51 8.13 3.01 -2.77
C ARG A 51 7.01 2.79 -3.79
N LEU A 52 7.28 3.21 -5.02
CA LEU A 52 6.47 2.84 -6.18
C LEU A 52 6.93 1.52 -6.78
N GLY A 53 6.02 0.77 -7.36
CA GLY A 53 6.36 -0.46 -8.06
C GLY A 53 5.21 -1.44 -8.14
N ALA A 54 5.55 -2.72 -8.24
CA ALA A 54 4.60 -3.81 -8.25
C ALA A 54 5.11 -5.00 -7.42
N VAL A 55 4.28 -6.03 -7.30
CA VAL A 55 4.70 -7.34 -6.81
C VAL A 55 4.67 -8.31 -7.97
N LEU A 56 5.79 -8.96 -8.23
CA LEU A 56 5.87 -10.10 -9.13
C LEU A 56 5.64 -11.37 -8.32
N TYR A 57 4.66 -12.16 -8.73
CA TYR A 57 4.37 -13.46 -8.15
C TYR A 57 4.82 -14.56 -9.10
N GLU A 58 5.80 -15.35 -8.68
CA GLU A 58 6.20 -16.55 -9.39
C GLU A 58 5.48 -17.76 -8.77
N VAL A 59 4.72 -18.49 -9.59
CA VAL A 59 3.91 -19.63 -9.13
C VAL A 59 4.38 -20.90 -9.82
N ALA A 60 4.76 -21.90 -9.03
CA ALA A 60 5.20 -23.21 -9.51
C ALA A 60 4.53 -24.33 -8.68
N GLY A 61 3.42 -24.85 -9.18
CA GLY A 61 2.60 -25.82 -8.45
C GLY A 61 2.05 -25.20 -7.16
N ALA A 62 2.44 -25.74 -6.00
CA ALA A 62 2.07 -25.20 -4.69
C ALA A 62 3.04 -24.11 -4.17
N ALA A 63 4.17 -23.90 -4.85
CA ALA A 63 5.12 -22.84 -4.49
C ALA A 63 4.65 -21.50 -5.07
N LEU A 64 4.77 -20.45 -4.26
CA LEU A 64 4.45 -19.07 -4.60
C LEU A 64 5.58 -18.19 -4.07
N GLU A 65 6.33 -17.50 -4.91
CA GLU A 65 7.39 -16.58 -4.49
C GLU A 65 7.04 -15.14 -4.86
N PRO A 66 6.76 -14.26 -3.87
CA PRO A 66 6.53 -12.85 -4.12
C PRO A 66 7.84 -12.05 -4.07
N SER A 67 8.03 -11.15 -5.04
CA SER A 67 9.11 -10.16 -5.03
C SER A 67 8.57 -8.76 -5.34
N ILE A 68 9.06 -7.77 -4.61
CA ILE A 68 8.75 -6.36 -4.89
C ILE A 68 9.71 -5.89 -5.97
N VAL A 69 9.15 -5.38 -7.07
CA VAL A 69 9.90 -4.95 -8.25
C VAL A 69 9.63 -3.50 -8.57
N ASP A 70 10.65 -2.80 -9.06
CA ASP A 70 10.47 -1.47 -9.63
C ASP A 70 9.83 -1.58 -11.01
N VAL A 71 8.96 -0.62 -11.34
CA VAL A 71 8.34 -0.52 -12.65
C VAL A 71 8.93 0.71 -13.35
N PRO A 72 9.74 0.53 -14.40
CA PRO A 72 10.34 1.65 -15.13
C PRO A 72 9.26 2.63 -15.64
N GLY A 73 9.53 3.93 -15.49
CA GLY A 73 8.64 5.00 -15.94
C GLY A 73 7.62 5.48 -14.92
N LEU A 74 7.51 4.85 -13.74
CA LEU A 74 6.70 5.40 -12.65
C LEU A 74 7.37 6.63 -12.04
N ALA A 75 6.62 7.74 -11.98
CA ALA A 75 7.05 8.98 -11.36
C ALA A 75 6.52 9.08 -9.91
N PRO A 76 7.36 9.42 -8.91
CA PRO A 76 7.00 9.42 -7.49
C PRO A 76 6.19 10.67 -7.09
N TYR A 77 4.99 10.82 -7.64
CA TYR A 77 4.07 11.87 -7.22
C TYR A 77 3.57 11.64 -5.79
N TRP A 78 3.29 12.74 -5.08
CA TRP A 78 2.76 12.72 -3.71
C TRP A 78 1.31 13.18 -3.74
N ILE A 79 0.41 12.42 -3.10
CA ILE A 79 -1.00 12.83 -3.04
C ILE A 79 -1.21 14.09 -2.19
N ASP A 80 -0.34 14.33 -1.22
CA ASP A 80 -0.33 15.51 -0.35
C ASP A 80 -0.32 16.81 -1.18
N ASP A 81 0.37 16.80 -2.33
CA ASP A 81 0.48 17.97 -3.22
C ASP A 81 -0.87 18.37 -3.86
N VAL A 82 -1.83 17.44 -3.93
CA VAL A 82 -3.13 17.65 -4.62
C VAL A 82 -4.33 17.24 -3.76
N ILE A 83 -4.11 17.01 -2.46
CA ILE A 83 -5.12 16.33 -1.62
C ILE A 83 -6.43 17.11 -1.53
N ASP A 84 -6.36 18.45 -1.46
CA ASP A 84 -7.55 19.30 -1.38
C ASP A 84 -8.33 19.36 -2.71
N GLU A 85 -7.70 19.01 -3.84
CA GLU A 85 -8.37 18.89 -5.14
C GLU A 85 -9.06 17.53 -5.30
N VAL A 86 -8.39 16.44 -4.90
CA VAL A 86 -8.90 15.07 -5.08
C VAL A 86 -9.84 14.62 -3.96
N TYR A 87 -9.65 15.15 -2.74
CA TYR A 87 -10.48 14.90 -1.56
C TYR A 87 -10.86 16.24 -0.91
N PRO A 88 -11.70 17.04 -1.58
CA PRO A 88 -12.10 18.35 -1.08
C PRO A 88 -12.83 18.20 0.25
N ARG A 89 -12.30 18.87 1.27
CA ARG A 89 -12.96 18.95 2.57
C ARG A 89 -14.09 19.98 2.49
N PRO A 90 -15.28 19.70 3.04
CA PRO A 90 -16.32 20.71 3.15
C PRO A 90 -15.77 21.93 3.88
N SER A 91 -16.02 23.13 3.33
CA SER A 91 -15.65 24.35 4.03
C SER A 91 -16.40 24.44 5.35
N ALA A 92 -15.76 24.96 6.41
CA ALA A 92 -16.39 25.10 7.72
C ALA A 92 -17.71 25.91 7.68
N ASN A 93 -17.96 26.65 6.60
CA ASN A 93 -19.13 27.48 6.39
C ASN A 93 -20.33 26.74 5.77
N SER A 94 -20.18 25.48 5.33
CA SER A 94 -21.29 24.67 4.79
C SER A 94 -22.00 23.82 5.86
N ALA A 95 -21.57 23.88 7.12
CA ALA A 95 -22.09 23.09 8.24
C ALA A 95 -23.07 23.86 9.16
N ALA A 96 -23.48 25.09 8.82
CA ALA A 96 -24.50 25.79 9.58
C ALA A 96 -25.88 25.20 9.26
N PRO A 97 -26.62 24.63 10.23
CA PRO A 97 -28.02 24.31 10.03
C PRO A 97 -28.81 25.62 9.96
N GLY A 98 -29.67 25.74 8.94
CA GLY A 98 -30.66 26.81 8.82
C GLY A 98 -31.81 26.67 9.81
#